data_AF-A0A953DQR7-F1
#
_entry.id   AF-A0A953DQR7-F1
#
_cell.length_a   1.000
_cell.length_b   1.000
_cell.length_c   1.000
_cell.angle_alpha   90.00
_cell.angle_beta   90.00
_cell.angle_gamma   90.00
#
_symmetry.space_group_name_H-M   'P 1'
#
loop_
_entity.id
_entity.type
_entity.pdbx_description
1 polymer ?
#
loop_
_entity_poly.entity_id
_entity_poly.type
_entity_poly.pdbx_seq_one_letter_code
_entity_poly.pdbx_strand_id
1 'polypeptide(L)'
;MPESNPHERPQNTVKQPFDPANGLGVRLKELRRARGMTLAQLAAKTGLSVGSLSQVERGRVSPTIRTIYSVATALGVSPAWIIDPESTGRYAPDEDYIVRAGRRREVINSNGVVKHLATPEMQKRYRGFIVTIRPGGSSGDEPYTHSGEEIGIVLDGSLVLEIGQRAYRLYK
;
A
#
# COMPACT_ATOMS: atom_id res chain seq x y z
N MET A 1 23.10 19.02 -48.94
CA MET A 1 22.74 19.73 -47.70
C MET A 1 21.98 18.74 -46.83
N PRO A 2 22.41 18.50 -45.58
CA PRO A 2 21.95 17.38 -44.75
C PRO A 2 20.61 17.65 -44.04
N GLU A 3 20.00 16.55 -43.62
CA GLU A 3 18.67 16.35 -43.06
C GLU A 3 18.49 17.00 -41.66
N SER A 4 17.29 17.55 -41.40
CA SER A 4 16.82 17.91 -40.06
C SER A 4 15.68 16.99 -39.61
N ASN A 5 15.89 16.39 -38.44
CA ASN A 5 15.10 15.31 -37.82
C ASN A 5 13.82 15.86 -37.12
N PRO A 6 12.61 15.35 -37.39
CA PRO A 6 11.34 15.87 -36.84
C PRO A 6 10.96 15.33 -35.44
N HIS A 7 11.94 15.03 -34.58
CA HIS A 7 11.69 14.47 -33.24
C HIS A 7 12.41 15.25 -32.13
N GLU A 8 12.08 16.53 -31.95
CA GLU A 8 12.26 17.20 -30.65
C GLU A 8 10.92 17.24 -29.91
N ARG A 9 10.74 16.29 -29.00
CA ARG A 9 9.68 16.35 -27.98
C ARG A 9 10.06 17.40 -26.93
N PRO A 10 9.10 18.18 -26.40
CA PRO A 10 9.39 19.18 -25.37
C PRO A 10 10.04 18.53 -24.15
N GLN A 11 11.18 19.07 -23.75
CA GLN A 11 11.89 18.74 -22.51
C GLN A 11 11.00 19.11 -21.33
N ASN A 12 10.23 18.13 -20.85
CA ASN A 12 9.36 18.32 -19.70
C ASN A 12 10.22 18.18 -18.42
N THR A 13 10.55 19.35 -17.87
CA THR A 13 10.92 19.66 -16.48
C THR A 13 11.29 18.47 -15.59
N VAL A 14 12.61 18.38 -15.36
CA VAL A 14 13.28 17.86 -14.16
C VAL A 14 12.34 17.55 -12.98
N LYS A 15 12.03 16.27 -12.75
CA LYS A 15 11.69 15.84 -11.38
C LYS A 15 13.00 15.79 -10.61
N GLN A 16 13.24 16.83 -9.81
CA GLN A 16 14.37 16.89 -8.88
C GLN A 16 14.42 15.61 -8.03
N PRO A 17 15.63 15.14 -7.65
CA PRO A 17 15.76 14.04 -6.73
C PRO A 17 15.00 14.36 -5.43
N PHE A 18 14.29 13.36 -4.91
CA PHE A 18 13.67 13.38 -3.59
C PHE A 18 14.68 13.90 -2.55
N ASP A 19 14.43 15.07 -1.95
CA ASP A 19 15.16 15.58 -0.80
C ASP A 19 14.50 15.04 0.48
N PRO A 20 15.04 13.97 1.10
CA PRO A 20 14.43 13.31 2.25
C PRO A 20 14.43 14.19 3.52
N ALA A 21 15.22 15.26 3.54
CA ALA A 21 15.60 15.94 4.78
C ALA A 21 14.71 17.14 5.12
N ASN A 22 14.14 17.84 4.14
CA ASN A 22 13.53 19.14 4.41
C ASN A 22 12.04 19.10 4.82
N GLY A 23 11.28 18.07 4.46
CA GLY A 23 9.87 17.96 4.84
C GLY A 23 9.60 17.06 6.05
N LEU A 24 10.31 15.93 6.13
CA LEU A 24 10.01 14.86 7.08
C LEU A 24 10.24 15.30 8.54
N GLY A 25 11.39 15.92 8.82
CA GLY A 25 11.73 16.37 10.17
C GLY A 25 10.72 17.39 10.72
N VAL A 26 10.30 18.33 9.87
CA VAL A 26 9.30 19.34 10.22
C VAL A 26 7.95 18.70 10.53
N ARG A 27 7.49 17.75 9.70
CA ARG A 27 6.23 17.02 9.93
C ARG A 27 6.26 16.24 11.24
N LEU A 28 7.36 15.55 11.54
CA LEU A 28 7.52 14.83 12.82
C LEU A 28 7.42 15.78 14.01
N LYS A 29 8.05 16.95 13.92
CA LYS A 29 8.00 17.99 14.95
C LYS A 29 6.59 18.54 15.17
N GLU A 30 5.89 18.87 14.09
CA GLU A 30 4.51 19.36 14.13
C GLU A 30 3.59 18.33 14.75
N LEU A 31 3.71 17.08 14.32
CA LEU A 31 2.91 15.97 14.81
C LEU A 31 3.15 15.69 16.30
N ARG A 32 4.42 15.72 16.74
CA ARG A 32 4.77 15.57 18.15
C ARG A 32 4.16 16.70 18.98
N ARG A 33 4.23 17.94 18.51
CA ARG A 33 3.64 19.12 19.16
C ARG A 33 2.12 19.04 19.22
N ALA A 34 1.46 18.62 18.14
CA ALA A 34 0.02 18.41 18.09
C ALA A 34 -0.46 17.36 19.12
N ARG A 35 0.40 16.39 19.48
CA ARG A 35 0.16 15.41 20.55
C ARG A 35 0.58 15.87 21.95
N GLY A 36 1.02 17.13 22.11
CA GLY A 36 1.47 17.67 23.39
C GLY A 36 2.72 16.97 23.96
N MET A 37 3.50 16.27 23.13
CA MET A 37 4.64 15.48 23.60
C MET A 37 5.93 16.30 23.61
N THR A 38 6.73 16.18 24.66
CA THR A 38 8.11 16.69 24.69
C THR A 38 9.05 15.74 23.92
N LEU A 39 10.23 16.23 23.53
CA LEU A 39 11.27 15.37 22.95
C LEU A 39 11.70 14.25 23.91
N ALA A 40 11.73 14.52 25.22
CA ALA A 40 12.05 13.52 26.24
C ALA A 40 10.99 12.41 26.32
N GLN A 41 9.71 12.75 26.21
CA GLN A 41 8.62 11.76 26.18
C GLN A 41 8.67 10.89 24.91
N LEU A 42 8.98 11.50 23.75
CA LEU A 42 9.15 10.75 22.52
C LEU A 42 10.39 9.86 22.54
N ALA A 43 11.51 10.34 23.10
CA ALA A 43 12.73 9.58 23.33
C ALA A 43 12.45 8.33 24.16
N ALA A 44 11.75 8.49 25.30
CA ALA A 44 11.37 7.38 26.16
C ALA A 44 10.51 6.33 25.45
N LYS A 45 9.59 6.74 24.55
CA LYS A 45 8.73 5.82 23.80
C LYS A 45 9.42 5.10 22.65
N THR A 46 10.46 5.70 22.07
CA THR A 46 11.14 5.20 20.86
C THR A 46 12.45 4.47 21.14
N GLY A 47 13.00 4.64 22.35
CA GLY A 47 14.35 4.18 22.70
C GLY A 47 15.46 5.00 22.04
N LEU A 48 15.14 6.14 21.44
CA LEU A 48 16.10 7.03 20.78
C LEU A 48 16.57 8.13 21.73
N SER A 49 17.77 8.67 21.51
CA SER A 49 18.25 9.81 22.30
C SER A 49 17.49 11.09 21.93
N VAL A 50 17.29 11.98 22.91
CA VAL A 50 16.71 13.32 22.70
C VAL A 50 17.51 14.12 21.65
N GLY A 51 18.83 13.99 21.68
CA GLY A 51 19.72 14.62 20.70
C GLY A 51 19.47 14.12 19.28
N SER A 52 19.37 12.80 19.09
CA SER A 52 19.06 12.18 17.80
C SER A 52 17.70 12.65 17.26
N LEU A 53 16.65 12.64 18.09
CA LEU A 53 15.32 13.13 17.69
C LEU A 53 15.34 14.62 17.33
N SER A 54 16.09 15.44 18.07
CA SER A 54 16.25 16.88 17.77
C SER A 54 16.95 17.12 16.43
N GLN A 55 17.97 16.32 16.08
CA GLN A 55 18.63 16.44 14.78
C GLN A 55 17.70 16.01 13.64
N VAL A 56 16.93 14.94 13.82
CA VAL A 56 15.93 14.47 12.86
C VAL A 56 14.85 15.53 12.63
N GLU A 57 14.25 16.08 13.70
CA GLU A 57 13.20 17.11 13.59
C GLU A 57 13.68 18.41 12.92
N ARG A 58 14.99 18.68 12.94
CA ARG A 58 15.60 19.84 12.28
C ARG A 58 16.14 19.53 10.88
N GLY A 59 15.91 18.33 10.36
CA GLY A 59 16.42 17.91 9.04
C GLY A 59 17.95 17.83 8.98
N ARG A 60 18.65 17.78 10.13
CA ARG A 60 20.12 17.74 10.18
C ARG A 60 20.69 16.35 9.96
N VAL A 61 19.87 15.31 10.17
CA VAL A 61 20.22 13.91 9.93
C VAL A 61 19.02 13.24 9.27
N SER A 62 19.29 12.47 8.21
CA SER A 62 18.27 11.62 7.60
C SER A 62 18.03 10.39 8.48
N PRO A 63 16.81 10.15 8.97
CA PRO A 63 16.51 9.01 9.82
C PRO A 63 16.56 7.69 9.02
N THR A 64 16.96 6.60 9.68
CA THR A 64 16.84 5.26 9.10
C THR A 64 15.37 4.86 8.97
N ILE A 65 15.07 3.86 8.13
CA ILE A 65 13.72 3.27 8.05
C ILE A 65 13.25 2.81 9.44
N ARG A 66 14.11 2.15 10.23
CA ARG A 66 13.79 1.75 11.61
C ARG A 66 13.42 2.94 12.49
N THR A 67 14.14 4.06 12.37
CA THR A 67 13.85 5.29 13.10
C THR A 67 12.49 5.86 12.70
N ILE A 68 12.19 5.91 11.40
CA ILE A 68 10.90 6.38 10.89
C ILE A 68 9.77 5.52 11.47
N TYR A 69 9.87 4.19 11.40
CA TYR A 69 8.88 3.27 11.95
C TYR A 69 8.68 3.45 13.46
N SER A 70 9.76 3.52 14.23
CA SER A 70 9.70 3.69 15.70
C SER A 70 8.99 5.01 16.07
N VAL A 71 9.38 6.12 15.43
CA VAL A 71 8.78 7.43 15.69
C VAL A 71 7.32 7.48 15.23
N ALA A 72 7.00 6.93 14.05
CA ALA A 72 5.62 6.83 13.55
C ALA A 72 4.70 6.12 14.53
N THR A 73 5.16 4.97 15.00
CA THR A 73 4.42 4.12 15.94
C THR A 73 4.22 4.83 17.27
N ALA A 74 5.28 5.46 17.81
CA ALA A 74 5.21 6.23 19.06
C ALA A 74 4.28 7.44 18.96
N LEU A 75 4.18 8.02 17.76
CA LEU A 75 3.24 9.08 17.43
C LEU A 75 1.91 8.54 16.89
N GLY A 76 1.63 7.23 16.85
CA GLY A 76 0.35 6.70 16.38
C GLY A 76 -0.06 7.14 14.96
N VAL A 77 0.91 7.21 14.03
CA VAL A 77 0.69 7.49 12.60
C VAL A 77 1.43 6.47 11.73
N SER A 78 1.06 6.43 10.44
CA SER A 78 1.58 5.42 9.54
C SER A 78 3.01 5.82 9.16
N PRO A 79 3.98 4.90 9.17
CA PRO A 79 5.30 5.16 8.61
C PRO A 79 5.21 5.69 7.17
N ALA A 80 4.23 5.21 6.39
CA ALA A 80 3.97 5.68 5.04
C ALA A 80 3.50 7.14 4.98
N TRP A 81 2.66 7.58 5.94
CA TRP A 81 2.18 8.97 6.02
C TRP A 81 3.31 9.98 6.30
N ILE A 82 4.33 9.56 7.05
CA ILE A 82 5.50 10.42 7.33
C ILE A 82 6.33 10.67 6.06
N ILE A 83 6.42 9.64 5.22
CA ILE A 83 7.17 9.66 3.95
C ILE A 83 6.37 10.39 2.88
N ASP A 84 5.08 10.10 2.77
CA ASP A 84 4.15 10.67 1.80
C ASP A 84 2.84 11.14 2.47
N PRO A 85 2.66 12.46 2.66
CA PRO A 85 1.48 13.00 3.34
C PRO A 85 0.19 12.95 2.49
N GLU A 86 0.26 12.65 1.19
CA GLU A 86 -0.95 12.42 0.36
C GLU A 86 -1.53 11.00 0.55
N SER A 87 -0.81 10.13 1.27
CA SER A 87 -1.32 8.84 1.75
C SER A 87 -2.37 9.05 2.85
N THR A 88 -3.66 8.97 2.50
CA THR A 88 -4.81 9.24 3.38
C THR A 88 -5.08 8.18 4.47
N GLY A 89 -4.11 7.35 4.85
CA GLY A 89 -4.31 6.26 5.81
C GLY A 89 -4.09 6.66 7.27
N ARG A 90 -5.14 6.59 8.11
CA ARG A 90 -4.96 6.45 9.57
C ARG A 90 -4.11 5.20 9.83
N TYR A 91 -3.13 5.29 10.72
CA TYR A 91 -2.37 4.12 11.14
C TYR A 91 -3.24 3.18 11.95
N ALA A 92 -3.55 2.03 11.37
CA ALA A 92 -3.96 0.86 12.10
C ALA A 92 -2.86 -0.19 11.86
N PRO A 93 -1.93 -0.40 12.79
CA PRO A 93 -0.86 -1.39 12.64
C PRO A 93 -1.40 -2.78 12.29
N ASP A 94 -2.61 -3.10 12.75
CA ASP A 94 -3.33 -4.30 12.39
C ASP A 94 -3.58 -4.42 10.88
N GLU A 95 -3.82 -3.33 10.14
CA GLU A 95 -4.19 -3.38 8.72
C GLU A 95 -3.04 -3.84 7.80
N ASP A 96 -1.80 -3.80 8.29
CA ASP A 96 -0.63 -4.41 7.61
C ASP A 96 -0.64 -5.95 7.66
N TYR A 97 -1.42 -6.54 8.57
CA TYR A 97 -1.46 -7.98 8.84
C TYR A 97 -2.87 -8.59 8.73
N ILE A 98 -3.91 -7.81 9.03
CA ILE A 98 -5.28 -8.22 9.26
C ILE A 98 -6.19 -7.46 8.29
N VAL A 99 -6.92 -8.20 7.46
CA VAL A 99 -8.00 -7.64 6.64
C VAL A 99 -9.35 -8.03 7.23
N ARG A 100 -10.08 -7.04 7.73
CA ARG A 100 -11.43 -7.25 8.31
C ARG A 100 -12.49 -7.24 7.21
N ALA A 101 -13.54 -8.05 7.39
CA ALA A 101 -14.56 -8.27 6.36
C ALA A 101 -15.21 -6.99 5.82
N GLY A 102 -15.55 -6.04 6.69
CA GLY A 102 -16.17 -4.75 6.32
C GLY A 102 -15.19 -3.68 5.84
N ARG A 103 -13.91 -4.00 5.67
CA ARG A 103 -12.86 -3.05 5.22
C ARG A 103 -12.05 -3.60 4.05
N ARG A 104 -12.49 -4.68 3.41
CA ARG A 104 -11.78 -5.23 2.26
C ARG A 104 -11.82 -4.24 1.11
N ARG A 105 -10.68 -4.01 0.48
CA ARG A 105 -10.61 -3.18 -0.72
C ARG A 105 -11.19 -3.92 -1.92
N GLU A 106 -12.09 -3.29 -2.65
CA GLU A 106 -12.51 -3.75 -3.96
C GLU A 106 -11.35 -3.57 -4.97
N VAL A 107 -11.05 -4.60 -5.75
CA VAL A 107 -9.98 -4.58 -6.76
C VAL A 107 -10.50 -4.81 -8.17
N ILE A 108 -11.63 -5.50 -8.33
CA ILE A 108 -12.31 -5.71 -9.62
C ILE A 108 -13.81 -5.62 -9.38
N ASN A 109 -14.50 -4.95 -10.28
CA ASN A 109 -15.96 -4.88 -10.34
C ASN A 109 -16.39 -4.74 -11.80
N SER A 110 -16.53 -5.87 -12.47
CA SER A 110 -16.86 -5.94 -13.89
C SER A 110 -17.50 -7.30 -14.22
N ASN A 111 -18.29 -7.36 -15.30
CA ASN A 111 -18.85 -8.61 -15.83
C ASN A 111 -19.56 -9.49 -14.78
N GLY A 112 -20.26 -8.88 -13.81
CA GLY A 112 -20.94 -9.60 -12.73
C GLY A 112 -20.01 -10.25 -11.69
N VAL A 113 -18.71 -9.97 -11.75
CA VAL A 113 -17.69 -10.42 -10.81
C VAL A 113 -17.22 -9.25 -9.95
N VAL A 114 -17.30 -9.42 -8.63
CA VAL A 114 -16.73 -8.48 -7.66
C VAL A 114 -15.63 -9.19 -6.87
N LYS A 115 -14.42 -8.64 -6.89
CA LYS A 115 -13.25 -9.19 -6.21
C LYS A 115 -12.78 -8.22 -5.13
N HIS A 116 -12.77 -8.72 -3.90
CA HIS A 116 -12.27 -8.00 -2.74
C HIS A 116 -10.97 -8.63 -2.24
N LEU A 117 -9.98 -7.80 -1.92
CA LEU A 117 -8.72 -8.28 -1.38
C LEU A 117 -8.92 -8.80 0.05
N ALA A 118 -8.48 -10.04 0.32
CA ALA A 118 -8.60 -10.70 1.62
C ALA A 118 -7.25 -10.77 2.38
N THR A 119 -6.17 -10.31 1.76
CA THR A 119 -4.82 -10.20 2.34
C THR A 119 -4.35 -8.76 2.36
N PRO A 120 -3.42 -8.36 3.23
CA PRO A 120 -2.88 -7.00 3.22
C PRO A 120 -2.28 -6.62 1.85
N GLU A 121 -2.43 -5.36 1.44
CA GLU A 121 -2.01 -4.90 0.11
C GLU A 121 -0.50 -5.08 -0.14
N MET A 122 0.30 -4.91 0.91
CA MET A 122 1.75 -5.06 0.83
C MET A 122 2.22 -6.50 0.64
N GLN A 123 1.34 -7.50 0.82
CA GLN A 123 1.66 -8.91 0.59
C GLN A 123 1.61 -9.25 -0.90
N LYS A 124 2.79 -9.46 -1.49
CA LYS A 124 2.94 -9.79 -2.91
C LYS A 124 3.14 -11.27 -3.20
N ARG A 125 3.54 -12.07 -2.20
CA ARG A 125 3.84 -13.50 -2.37
C ARG A 125 2.60 -14.38 -2.44
N TYR A 126 1.61 -14.09 -1.60
CA TYR A 126 0.33 -14.79 -1.58
C TYR A 126 -0.78 -13.74 -1.51
N ARG A 127 -1.68 -13.75 -2.51
CA ARG A 127 -2.83 -12.84 -2.54
C ARG A 127 -4.11 -13.65 -2.40
N GLY A 128 -4.85 -13.37 -1.34
CA GLY A 128 -6.16 -13.95 -1.10
C GLY A 128 -7.25 -13.01 -1.56
N PHE A 129 -8.36 -13.56 -2.04
CA PHE A 129 -9.51 -12.78 -2.47
C PHE A 129 -10.82 -13.41 -1.97
N ILE A 130 -11.77 -12.55 -1.63
CA ILE A 130 -13.18 -12.93 -1.58
C ILE A 130 -13.80 -12.50 -2.91
N VAL A 131 -14.29 -13.47 -3.66
CA VAL A 131 -14.88 -13.25 -4.98
C VAL A 131 -16.37 -13.54 -4.89
N THR A 132 -17.19 -12.62 -5.38
CA THR A 132 -18.62 -12.81 -5.55
C THR A 132 -18.93 -12.76 -7.04
N ILE A 133 -19.47 -13.86 -7.56
CA ILE A 133 -19.84 -14.00 -8.96
C ILE A 133 -21.37 -14.10 -9.01
N ARG A 134 -22.00 -13.11 -9.64
CA ARG A 134 -23.45 -13.15 -9.88
C ARG A 134 -23.78 -14.19 -10.95
N PRO A 135 -25.01 -14.73 -11.00
CA PRO A 135 -25.45 -15.55 -12.12
C PRO A 135 -25.17 -14.85 -13.46
N GLY A 136 -24.56 -15.57 -14.40
CA GLY A 136 -24.10 -15.04 -15.69
C GLY A 136 -22.80 -14.24 -15.64
N GLY A 137 -22.20 -14.02 -14.47
CA GLY A 137 -20.90 -13.37 -14.35
C GLY A 137 -19.76 -14.30 -14.75
N SER A 138 -18.73 -13.73 -15.38
CA SER A 138 -17.60 -14.50 -15.91
C SER A 138 -16.29 -13.70 -15.87
N SER A 139 -15.17 -14.41 -16.05
CA SER A 139 -13.86 -13.80 -16.30
C SER A 139 -13.71 -13.16 -17.69
N GLY A 140 -14.78 -13.14 -18.50
CA GLY A 140 -14.75 -12.77 -19.92
C GLY A 140 -14.71 -13.99 -20.84
N ASP A 141 -14.77 -13.72 -22.15
CA ASP A 141 -14.83 -14.76 -23.19
C ASP A 141 -13.45 -15.29 -23.58
N GLU A 142 -12.40 -14.53 -23.29
CA GLU A 142 -11.01 -14.92 -23.59
C GLU A 142 -10.36 -15.58 -22.37
N PRO A 143 -9.80 -16.79 -22.53
CA PRO A 143 -8.98 -17.40 -21.49
C PRO A 143 -7.77 -16.53 -21.18
N TYR A 144 -7.43 -16.40 -19.90
CA TYR A 144 -6.21 -15.73 -19.48
C TYR A 144 -5.32 -16.67 -18.69
N THR A 145 -4.01 -16.42 -18.76
CA THR A 145 -2.99 -17.15 -18.02
C THR A 145 -2.22 -16.15 -17.18
N HIS A 146 -1.86 -16.51 -15.95
CA HIS A 146 -0.91 -15.77 -15.15
C HIS A 146 0.15 -16.73 -14.58
N SER A 147 1.29 -16.18 -14.20
CA SER A 147 2.30 -16.96 -13.48
C SER A 147 1.87 -17.16 -12.02
N GLY A 148 2.10 -18.37 -11.50
CA GLY A 148 1.81 -18.73 -10.12
C GLY A 148 0.77 -19.83 -9.99
N GLU A 149 0.52 -20.23 -8.75
CA GLU A 149 -0.45 -21.23 -8.38
C GLU A 149 -1.70 -20.55 -7.80
N GLU A 150 -2.88 -21.08 -8.10
CA GLU A 150 -4.14 -20.63 -7.51
C GLU A 150 -4.83 -21.76 -6.76
N ILE A 151 -5.47 -21.41 -5.65
CA ILE A 151 -6.39 -22.28 -4.93
C ILE A 151 -7.68 -21.52 -4.66
N GLY A 152 -8.81 -22.20 -4.83
CA GLY A 152 -10.14 -21.64 -4.62
C GLY A 152 -11.05 -22.64 -3.93
N ILE A 153 -11.94 -22.13 -3.08
CA ILE A 153 -12.98 -22.91 -2.41
C ILE A 153 -14.31 -22.21 -2.63
N VAL A 154 -15.33 -22.98 -3.00
CA VAL A 154 -16.71 -22.46 -3.11
C VAL A 154 -17.26 -22.27 -1.71
N LEU A 155 -17.43 -21.02 -1.30
CA LEU A 155 -17.97 -20.70 0.03
C LEU A 155 -19.49 -20.75 0.08
N ASP A 156 -20.15 -20.54 -1.06
CA ASP A 156 -21.61 -20.59 -1.22
C ASP A 156 -22.01 -20.73 -2.70
N GLY A 157 -23.12 -21.43 -2.96
CA GLY A 157 -23.64 -21.64 -4.31
C GLY A 157 -22.85 -22.64 -5.16
N SER A 158 -22.80 -22.38 -6.47
CA SER A 158 -22.08 -23.21 -7.44
C SER A 158 -21.49 -22.35 -8.56
N LEU A 159 -20.37 -22.78 -9.15
CA LEU A 159 -19.80 -22.17 -10.34
C LEU A 159 -19.34 -23.24 -11.34
N VAL A 160 -19.08 -22.81 -12.58
CA VAL A 160 -18.34 -23.58 -13.58
C VAL A 160 -16.94 -23.00 -13.68
N LEU A 161 -15.93 -23.83 -13.49
CA LEU A 161 -14.53 -23.50 -13.71
C LEU A 161 -14.07 -24.12 -15.02
N GLU A 162 -13.59 -23.29 -15.93
CA GLU A 162 -13.06 -23.72 -17.23
C GLU A 162 -11.53 -23.68 -17.20
N ILE A 163 -10.88 -24.80 -17.53
CA ILE A 163 -9.42 -24.93 -17.61
C ILE A 163 -9.08 -25.59 -18.95
N GLY A 164 -8.45 -24.83 -19.84
CA GLY A 164 -8.23 -25.26 -21.22
C GLY A 164 -9.56 -25.56 -21.90
N GLN A 165 -9.74 -26.80 -22.36
CA GLN A 165 -10.98 -27.25 -23.02
C GLN A 165 -11.95 -27.98 -22.07
N ARG A 166 -11.68 -27.98 -20.76
CA ARG A 166 -12.44 -28.76 -19.78
C ARG A 166 -13.23 -27.84 -18.87
N ALA A 167 -14.49 -28.17 -18.65
CA ALA A 167 -15.37 -27.49 -17.70
C ALA A 167 -15.62 -28.38 -16.48
N TYR A 168 -15.53 -27.79 -15.29
CA TYR A 168 -15.74 -28.45 -14.01
C TYR A 168 -16.81 -27.70 -13.22
N ARG A 169 -17.87 -28.38 -12.83
CA ARG A 169 -18.89 -27.79 -11.96
C ARG A 169 -18.46 -27.97 -10.50
N LEU A 170 -18.33 -26.86 -9.79
CA LEU A 170 -17.98 -26.81 -8.38
C LEU A 170 -19.18 -26.31 -7.57
N TYR A 171 -19.38 -26.86 -6.39
CA TYR A 171 -20.45 -26.49 -5.46
C TYR A 171 -19.93 -26.61 -4.03
N LYS A 172 -20.58 -25.92 -3.10
CA LYS A 172 -20.30 -26.01 -1.66
C LYS A 172 -20.75 -27.36 -1.09
#